data_AF-A0A367M7Q0-F1
#
_entry.id   AF-A0A367M7Q0-F1
#
_cell.length_a   1.000
_cell.length_b   1.000
_cell.length_c   1.000
_cell.angle_alpha   90.00
_cell.angle_beta   90.00
_cell.angle_gamma   90.00
#
_symmetry.space_group_name_H-M   'P 1'
#
loop_
_entity.id
_entity.type
_entity.pdbx_description
1 polymer ?
#
loop_
_entity_poly.entity_id
_entity_poly.type
_entity_poly.pdbx_seq_one_letter_code
_entity_poly.pdbx_strand_id
1 'polypeptide(L)'
;TLRRRLKANGELTLSHVPAAPAGSWLELLVRTLRLDTGVRVELSGKHAQEWRDALRGQGVLNSRMELGQSVVEGLHLNWLR
;
A
#
# COMPACT_ATOMS: atom_id res chain seq x y z
N THR A 1 10.38 6.98 8.53
CA THR A 1 9.92 6.75 7.14
C THR A 1 8.83 5.70 7.15
N LEU A 2 7.93 5.70 6.16
CA LEU A 2 6.79 4.78 6.07
C LEU A 2 7.23 3.30 6.11
N ARG A 3 8.32 2.96 5.39
CA ARG A 3 8.98 1.64 5.43
C ARG A 3 9.36 1.17 6.84
N ARG A 4 10.00 2.04 7.64
CA ARG A 4 10.46 1.66 8.99
C ARG A 4 9.28 1.34 9.90
N ARG A 5 8.17 2.10 9.79
CA ARG A 5 6.95 1.83 10.56
C ARG A 5 6.29 0.53 10.13
N LEU A 6 6.16 0.28 8.82
CA LEU A 6 5.60 -0.96 8.30
C LEU A 6 6.38 -2.20 8.77
N LYS A 7 7.72 -2.16 8.73
CA LYS A 7 8.56 -3.26 9.22
C LYS A 7 8.55 -3.43 10.74
N ALA A 8 8.48 -2.33 11.49
CA ALA A 8 8.48 -2.37 12.95
C ALA A 8 7.14 -2.89 13.52
N ASN A 9 6.03 -2.43 12.95
CA ASN A 9 4.69 -2.73 13.47
C ASN A 9 4.03 -3.92 12.75
N GLY A 10 4.54 -4.32 11.58
CA GLY A 10 3.90 -5.30 10.71
C GLY A 10 2.76 -4.71 9.89
N GLU A 11 2.09 -3.66 10.37
CA GLU A 11 0.96 -3.03 9.70
C GLU A 11 1.01 -1.50 9.77
N LEU A 12 0.24 -0.85 8.89
CA LEU A 12 0.07 0.60 8.86
C LEU A 12 -1.27 0.98 8.24
N THR A 13 -2.05 1.83 8.94
CA THR A 13 -3.24 2.47 8.37
C THR A 13 -2.95 3.90 7.96
N LEU A 14 -3.30 4.25 6.72
CA LEU A 14 -3.27 5.60 6.18
C LEU A 14 -4.70 6.15 6.11
N SER A 15 -5.13 6.85 7.16
CA SER A 15 -6.51 7.32 7.31
C SER A 15 -6.89 8.51 6.44
N HIS A 16 -5.92 9.24 5.88
CA HIS A 16 -6.13 10.50 5.15
C HIS A 16 -5.72 10.41 3.67
N VAL A 17 -5.79 9.21 3.09
CA VAL A 17 -5.56 9.03 1.66
C VAL A 17 -6.79 9.45 0.86
N PRO A 18 -6.61 10.02 -0.34
CA PRO A 18 -7.73 10.25 -1.24
C PRO A 18 -8.37 8.91 -1.64
N ALA A 19 -9.67 8.94 -1.94
CA ALA A 19 -10.38 7.79 -2.47
C ALA A 19 -9.79 7.34 -3.81
N ALA A 20 -9.45 8.29 -4.69
CA ALA A 20 -8.75 8.03 -5.93
C ALA A 20 -7.22 8.00 -5.69
N PRO A 21 -6.52 6.92 -6.07
CA PRO A 21 -5.06 6.83 -5.90
C PRO A 21 -4.33 7.78 -6.85
N ALA A 22 -3.89 8.93 -6.33
CA ALA A 22 -3.19 9.94 -7.10
C ALA A 22 -2.25 10.80 -6.24
N GLY A 23 -1.43 11.60 -6.92
CA GLY A 23 -0.57 12.61 -6.31
C GLY A 23 0.51 12.06 -5.38
N SER A 24 0.85 12.85 -4.37
CA SER A 24 1.98 12.60 -3.47
C SER A 24 1.86 11.29 -2.68
N TRP A 25 0.65 10.82 -2.39
CA TRP A 25 0.42 9.54 -1.71
C TRP A 25 0.80 8.35 -2.59
N LEU A 26 0.42 8.36 -3.87
CA LEU A 26 0.79 7.31 -4.82
C LEU A 26 2.31 7.27 -5.00
N GLU A 27 2.94 8.42 -5.23
CA GLU A 27 4.41 8.52 -5.35
C GLU A 27 5.12 8.01 -4.10
N LEU A 28 4.63 8.37 -2.91
CA LEU A 28 5.20 7.94 -1.63
C LEU A 28 5.13 6.42 -1.46
N LEU A 29 4.00 5.80 -1.79
CA LEU A 29 3.82 4.35 -1.72
C LEU A 29 4.70 3.62 -2.74
N VAL A 30 4.72 4.09 -3.99
CA VAL A 30 5.60 3.54 -5.04
C VAL A 30 7.05 3.59 -4.60
N ARG A 31 7.52 4.75 -4.10
CA ARG A 31 8.89 4.90 -3.62
C ARG A 31 9.17 3.98 -2.42
N THR A 32 8.21 3.83 -1.51
CA THR A 32 8.35 2.94 -0.35
C THR A 32 8.51 1.48 -0.77
N LEU A 33 7.71 0.99 -1.72
CA LEU A 33 7.75 -0.38 -2.22
C LEU A 33 8.95 -0.65 -3.15
N ARG A 34 9.46 0.38 -3.84
CA ARG A 34 10.69 0.29 -4.66
C ARG A 34 11.97 0.28 -3.83
N LEU A 35 11.98 0.97 -2.68
CA LEU A 35 13.14 1.04 -1.79
C LEU A 35 13.53 -0.31 -1.18
N ASP A 36 12.63 -1.29 -1.23
CA ASP A 36 12.90 -2.65 -0.77
C ASP A 36 12.02 -3.61 -1.57
N THR A 37 12.62 -4.32 -2.52
CA THR A 37 11.91 -5.21 -3.43
C THR A 37 11.45 -6.52 -2.79
N GLY A 38 11.94 -6.85 -1.58
CA GLY A 38 11.55 -8.05 -0.84
C GLY A 38 10.26 -7.89 -0.04
N VAL A 39 9.77 -6.66 0.16
CA VAL A 39 8.54 -6.42 0.92
C VAL A 39 7.32 -6.83 0.10
N ARG A 40 6.50 -7.73 0.61
CA ARG A 40 5.16 -8.04 0.09
C ARG A 40 4.11 -7.42 0.99
N VAL A 41 3.05 -6.85 0.45
CA VAL A 41 2.02 -6.19 1.25
C VAL A 41 0.64 -6.67 0.87
N GLU A 42 -0.22 -6.79 1.87
CA GLU A 42 -1.66 -6.86 1.68
C GLU A 42 -2.23 -5.43 1.81
N LEU A 43 -3.03 -5.02 0.83
CA LEU A 43 -3.77 -3.77 0.85
C LEU A 43 -5.23 -4.05 1.17
N SER A 44 -5.78 -3.34 2.15
CA SER A 44 -7.18 -3.47 2.54
C SER A 44 -7.80 -2.10 2.84
N GLY A 45 -9.13 -2.02 2.78
CA GLY A 45 -9.88 -0.77 2.85
C GLY A 45 -10.78 -0.56 1.64
N LYS A 46 -11.65 0.46 1.72
CA LYS A 46 -12.71 0.71 0.75
C LYS A 46 -12.23 0.87 -0.70
N HIS A 47 -11.03 1.43 -0.89
CA HIS A 47 -10.45 1.70 -2.21
C HIS A 47 -9.18 0.87 -2.49
N ALA A 48 -8.97 -0.24 -1.77
CA ALA A 48 -7.73 -1.00 -1.84
C ALA A 48 -7.45 -1.55 -3.25
N GLN A 49 -8.51 -1.91 -3.99
CA GLN A 49 -8.38 -2.41 -5.36
C GLN A 49 -7.85 -1.33 -6.30
N GLU A 50 -8.41 -0.11 -6.23
CA GLU A 50 -7.98 1.04 -7.01
C GLU A 50 -6.53 1.38 -6.70
N TRP A 51 -6.16 1.41 -5.41
CA TRP A 51 -4.78 1.63 -4.97
C TRP A 51 -3.82 0.59 -5.54
N ARG A 52 -4.17 -0.70 -5.51
CA ARG A 52 -3.35 -1.77 -6.11
C ARG A 52 -3.19 -1.57 -7.61
N ASP A 53 -4.26 -1.25 -8.33
CA ASP A 53 -4.22 -1.07 -9.78
C ASP A 53 -3.36 0.15 -10.18
N ALA A 54 -3.43 1.24 -9.42
CA ALA A 54 -2.57 2.41 -9.62
C ALA A 54 -1.10 2.10 -9.34
N LEU A 55 -0.79 1.38 -8.26
CA LEU A 55 0.57 0.93 -7.95
C LEU A 55 1.12 0.00 -9.04
N ARG A 56 0.30 -0.89 -9.57
CA ARG A 56 0.64 -1.74 -10.72
C ARG A 56 0.93 -0.90 -11.96
N GLY A 57 0.10 0.11 -12.25
CA GLY A 57 0.32 1.06 -13.34
C GLY A 57 1.64 1.84 -13.22
N GLN A 58 2.11 2.04 -11.98
CA GLN A 58 3.42 2.64 -11.68
C GLN A 58 4.58 1.62 -11.69
N GLY A 59 4.36 0.38 -12.14
CA GLY A 59 5.39 -0.65 -12.27
C GLY A 59 5.72 -1.40 -10.98
N VAL A 60 4.88 -1.32 -9.94
CA VAL A 60 5.00 -2.22 -8.78
C VAL A 60 4.50 -3.60 -9.18
N LEU A 61 5.30 -4.63 -8.93
CA LEU A 61 4.97 -6.01 -9.32
C LEU A 61 3.70 -6.50 -8.61
N ASN A 62 2.77 -7.05 -9.39
CA ASN A 62 1.50 -7.56 -8.87
C ASN A 62 1.68 -8.69 -7.85
N SER A 63 2.70 -9.55 -8.02
CA SER A 63 3.03 -10.63 -7.07
C SER A 63 3.42 -10.15 -5.67
N ARG A 64 3.66 -8.85 -5.50
CA ARG A 64 4.02 -8.24 -4.21
C ARG A 64 2.84 -7.62 -3.49
N MET A 65 1.67 -7.57 -4.13
CA MET A 65 0.50 -6.87 -3.62
C MET A 65 -0.68 -7.81 -3.61
N GLU A 66 -1.21 -8.07 -2.42
CA GLU A 66 -2.42 -8.84 -2.22
C GLU A 66 -3.56 -7.92 -1.77
N LEU A 67 -4.80 -8.35 -2.00
CA LEU A 67 -5.97 -7.62 -1.51
C LEU A 67 -6.52 -8.34 -0.28
N GLY A 68 -6.59 -7.62 0.83
CA GLY A 68 -7.24 -8.07 2.06
C GLY A 68 -8.68 -7.57 2.14
N GLN A 69 -9.45 -8.16 3.05
CA GLN A 69 -10.82 -7.71 3.34
C GLN A 69 -10.79 -6.77 4.54
N SER A 70 -11.08 -5.49 4.32
CA SER A 70 -11.28 -4.51 5.40
C SER A 70 -12.19 -3.38 4.92
N VAL A 71 -13.07 -2.92 5.81
CA VAL A 71 -14.06 -1.85 5.53
C VAL A 71 -13.59 -0.49 6.06
N VAL A 72 -12.29 -0.35 6.34
CA VAL A 72 -11.74 0.94 6.77
C VAL A 72 -11.83 1.97 5.64
N GLU A 73 -12.14 3.21 6.01
CA GLU A 73 -12.27 4.34 5.07
C GLU A 73 -10.91 4.73 4.45
N GLY A 74 -9.82 4.47 5.16
CA GLY A 74 -8.45 4.68 4.68
C GLY A 74 -7.87 3.49 3.91
N LEU A 75 -6.57 3.55 3.66
CA LEU A 75 -5.80 2.44 3.12
C LEU A 75 -4.99 1.77 4.23
N HIS A 76 -5.27 0.51 4.48
CA HIS A 76 -4.50 -0.31 5.40
C HIS A 76 -3.49 -1.17 4.63
N LEU A 77 -2.26 -1.22 5.14
CA LEU A 77 -1.16 -2.02 4.61
C LEU A 77 -0.71 -2.99 5.68
N ASN A 78 -0.73 -4.28 5.36
CA ASN A 78 -0.16 -5.32 6.20
C ASN A 78 1.05 -5.94 5.51
N TRP A 79 2.15 -6.15 6.25
CA TRP A 79 3.37 -6.73 5.73
C TRP A 79 3.27 -8.25 5.72
N LEU A 80 3.30 -8.83 4.52
CA LEU A 80 3.35 -10.27 4.29
C LEU A 80 4.80 -10.74 4.40
N ARG A 81 5.04 -11.66 5.35
CA ARG A 81 6.36 -12.23 5.65
C ARG A 81 6.60 -13.51 4.86
#